data_AF-A0A7C3GVV2-F1
#
_entry.id   AF-A0A7C3GVV2-F1
#
_cell.length_a   1.000
_cell.length_b   1.000
_cell.length_c   1.000
_cell.angle_alpha   90.00
_cell.angle_beta   90.00
_cell.angle_gamma   90.00
#
_symmetry.space_group_name_H-M   'P 1'
#
loop_
_entity.id
_entity.type
_entity.pdbx_description
1 polymer ?
#
loop_
_entity_poly.entity_id
_entity_poly.type
_entity_poly.pdbx_seq_one_letter_code
_entity_poly.pdbx_strand_id
1 'polypeptide(L)'
;TQQPGSIPVEILSQGDNWFIFHLLSAADLTSLKRANAHFSDDLLSSLLNEPIPGQGVFWSSVGGKPYPVSLRALSFEKMFSMRDRDYNQPAGRTYAQALRSTFSGMRPVGMTARVSEADNAGTLFPEEVETNDAGPVDVMANIERQAIEAFQGNADIKGKLESADGMPWYGVQQFLMDYLPEHLEDRRQFAYNLVPKAMNAVFGAQPAAWETFKNPTTGKTWIRVNK
;
A
#
# COMPACT_ATOMS: atom_id res chain seq x y z
N THR A 1 -15.16 -13.62 -14.26
CA THR A 1 -16.02 -13.09 -15.35
C THR A 1 -17.18 -14.04 -15.56
N GLN A 2 -18.34 -13.56 -16.04
CA GLN A 2 -19.46 -14.42 -16.48
C GLN A 2 -19.36 -14.80 -17.96
N GLN A 3 -18.59 -14.05 -18.75
CA GLN A 3 -18.43 -14.24 -20.20
C GLN A 3 -16.93 -14.29 -20.50
N PRO A 4 -16.31 -15.49 -20.60
CA PRO A 4 -14.88 -15.58 -20.92
C PRO A 4 -14.55 -14.99 -22.30
N GLY A 5 -15.47 -14.98 -23.25
CA GLY A 5 -15.28 -14.33 -24.56
C GLY A 5 -15.10 -12.80 -24.49
N SER A 6 -15.43 -12.16 -23.37
CA SER A 6 -15.19 -10.72 -23.16
C SER A 6 -13.77 -10.41 -22.70
N ILE A 7 -12.96 -11.42 -22.37
CA ILE A 7 -11.57 -11.24 -21.94
C ILE A 7 -10.65 -11.40 -23.16
N PRO A 8 -9.70 -10.47 -23.40
CA PRO A 8 -8.68 -10.62 -24.42
C PRO A 8 -7.91 -11.94 -24.30
N VAL A 9 -7.65 -12.59 -25.42
CA VAL A 9 -7.02 -13.92 -25.46
C VAL A 9 -5.61 -13.91 -24.88
N GLU A 10 -4.90 -12.78 -24.96
CA GLU A 10 -3.56 -12.59 -24.40
C GLU A 10 -3.55 -12.62 -22.87
N ILE A 11 -4.66 -12.20 -22.24
CA ILE A 11 -4.82 -12.27 -20.78
C ILE A 11 -5.22 -13.69 -20.38
N LEU A 12 -6.12 -14.31 -21.14
CA LEU A 12 -6.56 -15.68 -20.88
C LEU A 12 -5.39 -16.67 -21.00
N SER A 13 -4.55 -16.56 -22.02
CA SER A 13 -3.42 -17.48 -22.26
C SER A 13 -2.33 -17.41 -21.17
N GLN A 14 -2.28 -16.32 -20.42
CA GLN A 14 -1.38 -16.15 -19.26
C GLN A 14 -1.97 -16.73 -17.97
N GLY A 15 -3.20 -17.23 -17.99
CA GLY A 15 -3.85 -17.80 -16.82
C GLY A 15 -3.22 -19.14 -16.41
N ASP A 16 -2.60 -19.17 -15.24
CA ASP A 16 -2.05 -20.40 -14.67
C ASP A 16 -3.10 -21.29 -14.02
N ASN A 17 -4.22 -20.72 -13.55
CA ASN A 17 -5.27 -21.44 -12.83
C ASN A 17 -6.63 -21.08 -13.41
N TRP A 18 -7.40 -22.12 -13.74
CA TRP A 18 -8.68 -22.01 -14.41
C TRP A 18 -9.74 -22.68 -13.54
N PHE A 19 -10.78 -21.92 -13.18
CA PHE A 19 -11.98 -22.43 -12.53
C PHE A 19 -13.15 -22.14 -13.46
N ILE A 20 -13.61 -23.17 -14.18
CA ILE A 20 -14.69 -23.03 -15.15
C ILE A 20 -15.92 -23.73 -14.62
N PHE A 21 -16.97 -22.95 -14.40
CA PHE A 21 -18.29 -23.43 -14.03
C PHE A 21 -19.17 -23.50 -15.28
N HIS A 22 -20.43 -23.82 -15.07
CA HIS A 22 -21.42 -23.86 -16.13
C HIS A 22 -21.38 -22.61 -17.03
N LEU A 23 -21.26 -22.83 -18.33
CA LEU A 23 -21.23 -21.79 -19.36
C LEU A 23 -22.52 -21.87 -20.20
N LEU A 24 -23.15 -20.72 -20.45
CA LEU A 24 -24.42 -20.65 -21.18
C LEU A 24 -24.24 -20.49 -22.70
N SER A 25 -23.04 -20.13 -23.16
CA SER A 25 -22.78 -19.72 -24.54
C SER A 25 -21.80 -20.65 -25.24
N ALA A 26 -22.18 -21.14 -26.42
CA ALA A 26 -21.27 -21.90 -27.29
C ALA A 26 -20.08 -21.05 -27.80
N ALA A 27 -20.27 -19.73 -27.92
CA ALA A 27 -19.18 -18.82 -28.28
C ALA A 27 -18.11 -18.76 -27.17
N ASP A 28 -18.54 -18.80 -25.90
CA ASP A 28 -17.65 -18.80 -24.75
C ASP A 28 -16.83 -20.10 -24.64
N LEU A 29 -17.43 -21.25 -24.99
CA LEU A 29 -16.71 -22.53 -25.09
C LEU A 29 -15.61 -22.48 -26.15
N THR A 30 -15.89 -21.84 -27.29
CA THR A 30 -14.91 -21.71 -28.38
C THR A 30 -13.73 -20.83 -27.95
N SER A 31 -14.00 -19.74 -27.25
CA SER A 31 -12.97 -18.87 -26.68
C SER A 31 -12.13 -19.59 -25.63
N LEU A 32 -12.77 -20.37 -24.74
CA LEU A 32 -12.10 -21.19 -23.74
C LEU A 32 -11.17 -22.24 -24.39
N LYS A 33 -11.67 -22.97 -25.39
CA LYS A 33 -10.88 -23.98 -26.12
C LYS A 33 -9.66 -23.38 -26.81
N ARG A 34 -9.80 -22.18 -27.39
CA ARG A 34 -8.68 -21.45 -28.03
C ARG A 34 -7.62 -21.02 -27.02
N ALA A 35 -8.06 -20.59 -25.83
CA ALA A 35 -7.15 -20.12 -24.80
C ALA A 35 -6.49 -21.25 -24.01
N ASN A 36 -7.13 -22.44 -23.92
CA ASN A 36 -6.59 -23.58 -23.20
C ASN A 36 -6.94 -24.91 -23.88
N ALA A 37 -5.95 -25.53 -24.52
CA ALA A 37 -6.10 -26.78 -25.28
C ALA A 37 -6.37 -28.02 -24.41
N HIS A 38 -6.25 -27.92 -23.08
CA HIS A 38 -6.48 -29.05 -22.17
C HIS A 38 -7.97 -29.31 -21.91
N PHE A 39 -8.86 -28.41 -22.33
CA PHE A 39 -10.30 -28.64 -22.30
C PHE A 39 -10.74 -29.38 -23.55
N SER A 40 -10.98 -30.70 -23.42
CA SER A 40 -11.53 -31.53 -24.50
C SER A 40 -12.99 -31.16 -24.81
N ASP A 41 -13.46 -31.52 -26.00
CA ASP A 41 -14.84 -31.29 -26.42
C ASP A 41 -15.85 -31.94 -25.47
N ASP A 42 -15.50 -33.09 -24.88
CA ASP A 42 -16.29 -33.81 -23.88
C ASP A 42 -16.47 -32.97 -22.62
N LEU A 43 -15.38 -32.38 -22.09
CA LEU A 43 -15.44 -31.50 -20.91
C LEU A 43 -16.21 -30.21 -21.19
N LEU A 44 -16.01 -29.60 -22.36
CA LEU A 44 -16.74 -28.41 -22.80
C LEU A 44 -18.25 -28.71 -22.93
N SER A 45 -18.60 -29.91 -23.42
CA SER A 45 -19.99 -30.33 -23.55
C SER A 45 -20.65 -30.56 -22.19
N SER A 46 -19.94 -31.12 -21.20
CA SER A 46 -20.44 -31.26 -19.83
C SER A 46 -20.67 -29.88 -19.19
N LEU A 47 -19.74 -28.94 -19.37
CA LEU A 47 -19.87 -27.56 -18.86
C LEU A 47 -21.07 -26.82 -19.48
N LEU A 48 -21.44 -27.13 -20.72
CA LEU A 48 -22.61 -26.54 -21.40
C LEU A 48 -23.93 -27.22 -21.01
N ASN A 49 -23.95 -28.55 -20.89
CA ASN A 49 -25.18 -29.32 -20.84
C ASN A 49 -25.62 -29.68 -19.40
N GLU A 50 -24.73 -29.60 -18.43
CA GLU A 50 -25.01 -29.97 -17.03
C GLU A 50 -25.01 -28.73 -16.13
N PRO A 51 -26.16 -28.03 -15.98
CA PRO A 51 -26.29 -26.88 -15.08
C PRO A 51 -26.41 -27.35 -13.63
N ILE A 52 -25.42 -28.07 -13.11
CA ILE A 52 -25.37 -28.48 -11.71
C ILE A 52 -24.77 -27.31 -10.90
N PRO A 53 -25.51 -26.73 -9.92
CA PRO A 53 -24.99 -25.63 -9.13
C PRO A 53 -23.70 -26.00 -8.41
N GLY A 54 -22.65 -25.20 -8.63
CA GLY A 54 -21.33 -25.38 -8.05
C GLY A 54 -20.45 -26.39 -8.76
N GLN A 55 -20.95 -27.15 -9.75
CA GLN A 55 -20.12 -28.03 -10.57
C GLN A 55 -19.20 -27.20 -11.46
N GLY A 56 -17.93 -27.59 -11.52
CA GLY A 56 -16.96 -26.97 -12.40
C GLY A 56 -15.79 -27.88 -12.70
N VAL A 57 -14.94 -27.43 -13.61
CA VAL A 57 -13.68 -28.06 -13.98
C VAL A 57 -12.55 -27.10 -13.61
N PHE A 58 -11.59 -27.64 -12.86
CA PHE A 58 -10.36 -26.94 -12.51
C PHE A 58 -9.21 -27.45 -13.35
N TRP A 59 -8.37 -26.52 -13.80
CA TRP A 59 -7.11 -26.85 -14.44
C TRP A 59 -6.02 -25.89 -13.95
N SER A 60 -4.80 -26.41 -13.77
CA SER A 60 -3.64 -25.62 -13.40
C SER A 60 -2.41 -26.03 -14.20
N SER A 61 -1.63 -25.03 -14.63
CA SER A 61 -0.30 -25.20 -15.21
C SER A 61 0.77 -25.48 -14.15
N VAL A 62 0.48 -25.20 -12.87
CA VAL A 62 1.46 -25.22 -11.77
C VAL A 62 1.50 -26.61 -11.12
N GLY A 63 2.66 -27.28 -11.15
CA GLY A 63 2.90 -28.47 -10.31
C GLY A 63 2.79 -29.84 -10.98
N GLY A 64 2.97 -29.95 -12.31
CA GLY A 64 3.25 -31.22 -12.99
C GLY A 64 2.05 -32.19 -13.16
N LYS A 65 0.83 -31.77 -12.82
CA LYS A 65 -0.42 -32.50 -13.13
C LYS A 65 -1.32 -31.66 -14.05
N PRO A 66 -1.09 -31.69 -15.37
CA PRO A 66 -1.73 -30.78 -16.33
C PRO A 66 -3.10 -31.30 -16.82
N TYR A 67 -3.82 -32.09 -16.02
CA TYR A 67 -5.12 -32.64 -16.41
C TYR A 67 -6.27 -31.91 -15.72
N PRO A 68 -7.40 -31.71 -16.41
CA PRO A 68 -8.59 -31.14 -15.82
C PRO A 68 -9.14 -32.01 -14.68
N VAL A 69 -9.55 -31.38 -13.58
CA VAL A 69 -10.12 -32.01 -12.39
C VAL A 69 -11.54 -31.52 -12.19
N SER A 70 -12.51 -32.43 -12.17
CA SER A 70 -13.88 -32.10 -11.81
C SER A 70 -13.98 -31.72 -10.33
N LEU A 71 -14.65 -30.61 -10.05
CA LEU A 71 -14.87 -30.12 -8.69
C LEU A 71 -16.34 -29.73 -8.47
N ARG A 72 -16.70 -29.62 -7.19
CA ARG A 72 -17.99 -29.09 -6.77
C ARG A 72 -17.79 -28.05 -5.66
N ALA A 73 -17.99 -26.79 -5.99
CA ALA A 73 -18.05 -25.71 -5.02
C ALA A 73 -19.31 -25.85 -4.16
N LEU A 74 -19.13 -25.83 -2.84
CA LEU A 74 -20.24 -25.84 -1.89
C LEU A 74 -20.78 -24.41 -1.72
N SER A 75 -22.08 -24.30 -1.50
CA SER A 75 -22.71 -23.00 -1.26
C SER A 75 -22.21 -22.41 0.05
N PHE A 76 -21.51 -21.28 -0.03
CA PHE A 76 -21.02 -20.55 1.13
C PHE A 76 -22.19 -20.16 2.05
N GLU A 77 -23.29 -19.65 1.50
CA GLU A 77 -24.49 -19.24 2.24
C GLU A 77 -25.19 -20.38 2.99
N LYS A 78 -25.09 -21.62 2.47
CA LYS A 78 -25.61 -22.81 3.18
C LYS A 78 -24.68 -23.25 4.32
N MET A 79 -23.38 -22.97 4.21
CA MET A 79 -22.39 -23.36 5.22
C MET A 79 -22.21 -22.30 6.30
N PHE A 80 -22.44 -21.02 5.98
CA PHE A 80 -22.15 -19.90 6.86
C PHE A 80 -23.32 -18.92 6.87
N SER A 81 -23.78 -18.58 8.08
CA SER A 81 -24.75 -17.51 8.29
C SER A 81 -24.06 -16.16 8.27
N MET A 82 -24.71 -15.16 7.66
CA MET A 82 -24.27 -13.77 7.71
C MET A 82 -24.16 -13.33 9.18
N ARG A 83 -22.95 -12.91 9.58
CA ARG A 83 -22.63 -12.57 10.98
C ARG A 83 -23.33 -11.30 11.47
N ASP A 84 -23.56 -10.35 10.57
CA ASP A 84 -24.17 -9.07 10.88
C ASP A 84 -25.14 -8.66 9.77
N ARG A 85 -26.37 -9.16 9.87
CA ARG A 85 -27.40 -8.95 8.82
C ARG A 85 -27.95 -7.53 8.81
N ASP A 86 -28.09 -6.95 9.98
CA ASP A 86 -28.72 -5.63 10.17
C ASP A 86 -27.67 -4.52 10.33
N TYR A 87 -26.39 -4.81 10.08
CA TYR A 87 -25.27 -3.87 10.23
C TYR A 87 -25.17 -3.21 11.61
N ASN A 88 -25.52 -3.96 12.65
CA ASN A 88 -25.61 -3.47 14.03
C ASN A 88 -24.41 -3.88 14.88
N GLN A 89 -23.45 -4.63 14.35
CA GLN A 89 -22.24 -4.97 15.07
C GLN A 89 -21.24 -3.81 15.05
N PRO A 90 -20.42 -3.64 16.10
CA PRO A 90 -19.37 -2.65 16.10
C PRO A 90 -18.38 -2.92 14.96
N ALA A 91 -17.76 -1.86 14.47
CA ALA A 91 -16.79 -1.94 13.40
C ALA A 91 -15.71 -3.01 13.70
N GLY A 92 -15.49 -3.91 12.74
CA GLY A 92 -14.59 -5.05 12.93
C GLY A 92 -13.15 -4.58 13.18
N ARG A 93 -12.43 -5.25 14.09
CA ARG A 93 -11.02 -4.97 14.39
C ARG A 93 -10.13 -5.36 13.22
N THR A 94 -10.01 -4.49 12.22
CA THR A 94 -9.17 -4.71 11.05
C THR A 94 -7.82 -4.02 11.19
N TYR A 95 -6.80 -4.56 10.51
CA TYR A 95 -5.49 -3.91 10.44
C TYR A 95 -5.58 -2.51 9.81
N ALA A 96 -6.50 -2.30 8.86
CA ALA A 96 -6.76 -0.99 8.28
C ALA A 96 -7.25 0.04 9.33
N GLN A 97 -8.06 -0.37 10.31
CA GLN A 97 -8.43 0.50 11.42
C GLN A 97 -7.24 0.82 12.32
N ALA A 98 -6.39 -0.17 12.62
CA ALA A 98 -5.17 0.05 13.38
C ALA A 98 -4.26 1.07 12.68
N LEU A 99 -4.03 0.90 11.37
CA LEU A 99 -3.27 1.86 10.55
C LEU A 99 -3.89 3.25 10.60
N ARG A 100 -5.20 3.38 10.38
CA ARG A 100 -5.88 4.67 10.48
C ARG A 100 -5.63 5.32 11.83
N SER A 101 -5.78 4.59 12.95
CA SER A 101 -5.52 5.15 14.28
C SER A 101 -4.07 5.61 14.48
N THR A 102 -3.08 4.86 13.97
CA THR A 102 -1.66 5.24 14.01
C THR A 102 -1.39 6.55 13.25
N PHE A 103 -2.07 6.76 12.13
CA PHE A 103 -1.84 7.92 11.24
C PHE A 103 -2.86 9.06 11.41
N SER A 104 -3.92 8.90 12.21
CA SER A 104 -4.97 9.91 12.44
C SER A 104 -4.44 11.20 13.07
N GLY A 105 -3.31 11.13 13.78
CA GLY A 105 -2.64 12.28 14.36
C GLY A 105 -1.79 13.09 13.38
N MET A 106 -1.53 12.59 12.18
CA MET A 106 -0.72 13.28 11.17
C MET A 106 -1.59 14.29 10.41
N ARG A 107 -1.59 15.54 10.89
CA ARG A 107 -2.32 16.65 10.26
C ARG A 107 -1.82 16.89 8.82
N PRO A 108 -2.69 17.23 7.85
CA PRO A 108 -2.26 17.59 6.51
C PRO A 108 -1.26 18.75 6.56
N VAL A 109 -0.14 18.61 5.85
CA VAL A 109 0.76 19.72 5.54
C VAL A 109 0.06 20.57 4.49
N GLY A 110 -0.66 21.62 4.88
CA GLY A 110 -1.24 22.54 3.89
C GLY A 110 -2.49 23.33 4.27
N MET A 111 -2.99 23.29 5.51
CA MET A 111 -4.00 24.27 5.95
C MET A 111 -3.32 25.48 6.58
N THR A 112 -2.66 26.30 5.76
CA THR A 112 -2.60 27.73 6.04
C THR A 112 -4.02 28.26 5.86
N ALA A 113 -4.54 28.86 6.94
CA ALA A 113 -5.90 29.38 7.05
C ALA A 113 -6.31 30.18 5.80
N ARG A 114 -7.21 29.62 4.99
CA ARG A 114 -7.98 30.42 4.03
C ARG A 114 -9.11 31.06 4.81
N VAL A 115 -9.05 32.38 4.87
CA VAL A 115 -10.06 33.27 5.45
C VAL A 115 -11.40 32.98 4.78
N SER A 116 -12.43 32.82 5.61
CA SER A 116 -13.81 32.64 5.21
C SER A 116 -14.31 33.88 4.47
N GLU A 117 -14.69 33.72 3.20
CA GLU A 117 -15.65 34.61 2.56
C GLU A 117 -16.91 33.80 2.26
N ALA A 118 -18.00 34.23 2.88
CA ALA A 118 -19.35 33.79 2.60
C ALA A 118 -19.77 34.31 1.23
N ASP A 119 -20.45 33.49 0.43
CA ASP A 119 -21.75 33.92 -0.07
C ASP A 119 -22.62 32.76 -0.61
N ASN A 120 -23.92 32.96 -0.41
CA ASN A 120 -25.02 32.04 -0.66
C ASN A 120 -25.29 31.76 -2.15
N ALA A 121 -25.58 30.50 -2.50
CA ALA A 121 -26.70 30.14 -3.38
C ALA A 121 -27.00 28.63 -3.26
N GLY A 122 -28.23 28.28 -2.87
CA GLY A 122 -28.66 26.90 -2.66
C GLY A 122 -28.88 26.11 -3.96
N THR A 123 -29.06 24.78 -3.84
CA THR A 123 -30.23 23.99 -4.32
C THR A 123 -29.98 22.47 -4.20
N LEU A 124 -30.82 21.81 -3.37
CA LEU A 124 -31.40 20.45 -3.48
C LEU A 124 -30.53 19.24 -3.86
N PHE A 125 -29.82 18.65 -2.90
CA PHE A 125 -29.56 17.20 -2.81
C PHE A 125 -29.51 16.77 -1.33
N PRO A 126 -29.94 15.54 -0.94
CA PRO A 126 -29.83 15.08 0.44
C PRO A 126 -28.36 15.05 0.86
N GLU A 127 -28.07 15.56 2.07
CA GLU A 127 -26.75 15.63 2.69
C GLU A 127 -26.01 14.28 2.62
N GLU A 128 -25.19 14.08 1.59
CA GLU A 128 -23.99 13.28 1.74
C GLU A 128 -23.14 14.03 2.75
N VAL A 129 -22.93 13.41 3.91
CA VAL A 129 -22.00 13.88 4.94
C VAL A 129 -20.74 14.33 4.22
N GLU A 130 -20.48 15.64 4.19
CA GLU A 130 -19.23 16.20 3.69
C GLU A 130 -18.10 15.56 4.51
N THR A 131 -17.56 14.45 4.02
CA THR A 131 -16.26 13.98 4.42
C THR A 131 -15.31 15.03 3.88
N ASN A 132 -15.08 16.04 4.72
CA ASN A 132 -14.09 17.10 4.61
C ASN A 132 -12.98 16.64 3.67
N ASP A 133 -13.03 17.10 2.42
CA ASP A 133 -12.13 16.71 1.33
C ASP A 133 -10.77 17.40 1.55
N ALA A 134 -10.18 17.13 2.72
CA ALA A 134 -8.79 17.38 2.97
C ALA A 134 -8.05 16.47 2.01
N GLY A 135 -7.53 17.06 0.92
CA GLY A 135 -6.76 16.37 -0.11
C GLY A 135 -5.76 15.38 0.49
N PRO A 136 -5.37 14.35 -0.28
CA PRO A 136 -4.66 13.17 0.23
C PRO A 136 -3.53 13.59 1.17
N VAL A 137 -3.69 13.27 2.45
CA VAL A 137 -2.68 13.57 3.48
C VAL A 137 -1.39 12.91 3.05
N ASP A 138 -0.36 13.72 2.75
CA ASP A 138 0.98 13.20 2.47
C ASP A 138 1.60 12.69 3.78
N VAL A 139 1.32 11.42 4.07
CA VAL A 139 1.80 10.72 5.27
C VAL A 139 3.34 10.70 5.29
N MET A 140 3.98 10.62 4.12
CA MET A 140 5.44 10.57 4.05
C MET A 140 6.05 11.92 4.42
N ALA A 141 5.54 13.02 3.86
CA ALA A 141 5.97 14.37 4.22
C ALA A 141 5.77 14.66 5.71
N ASN A 142 4.70 14.13 6.31
CA ASN A 142 4.45 14.24 7.74
C ASN A 142 5.48 13.50 8.60
N ILE A 143 5.85 12.28 8.22
CA ILE A 143 6.90 11.51 8.88
C ILE A 143 8.25 12.24 8.78
N GLU A 144 8.60 12.76 7.59
CA GLU A 144 9.83 13.54 7.41
C GLU A 144 9.87 14.76 8.34
N ARG A 145 8.79 15.54 8.35
CA ARG A 145 8.69 16.74 9.20
C ARG A 145 8.83 16.40 10.67
N GLN A 146 8.13 15.38 11.16
CA GLN A 146 8.19 14.99 12.57
C GLN A 146 9.60 14.57 12.99
N ALA A 147 10.30 13.82 12.14
CA ALA A 147 11.69 13.44 12.39
C ALA A 147 12.64 14.66 12.38
N ILE A 148 12.43 15.62 11.48
CA ILE A 148 13.22 16.87 11.42
C ILE A 148 12.93 17.77 12.63
N GLU A 149 11.68 17.92 13.06
CA GLU A 149 11.29 18.68 14.25
C GLU A 149 11.89 18.06 15.52
N ALA A 150 11.85 16.73 15.65
CA ALA A 150 12.50 16.02 16.75
C ALA A 150 14.03 16.23 16.76
N PHE A 151 14.65 16.25 15.58
CA PHE A 151 16.07 16.56 15.42
C PHE A 151 16.38 18.03 15.79
N GLN A 152 15.51 18.97 15.41
CA GLN A 152 15.63 20.37 15.80
C GLN A 152 15.46 20.58 17.31
N GLY A 153 14.64 19.77 17.99
CA GLY A 153 14.44 19.86 19.44
C GLY A 153 15.56 19.24 20.29
N ASN A 154 16.45 18.42 19.70
CA ASN A 154 17.44 17.65 20.46
C ASN A 154 18.74 18.44 20.70
N ALA A 155 18.90 18.98 21.90
CA ALA A 155 20.07 19.76 22.29
C ALA A 155 21.37 18.93 22.35
N ASP A 156 21.30 17.65 22.73
CA ASP A 156 22.48 16.78 22.87
C ASP A 156 23.16 16.49 21.53
N ILE A 157 22.37 16.19 20.51
CA ILE A 157 22.87 15.94 19.15
C ILE A 157 23.38 17.23 18.53
N LYS A 158 22.68 18.35 18.72
CA LYS A 158 23.14 19.66 18.26
C LYS A 158 24.49 20.04 18.89
N GLY A 159 24.64 19.87 20.20
CA GLY A 159 25.90 20.14 20.90
C GLY A 159 27.07 19.31 20.37
N LYS A 160 26.83 18.03 20.03
CA LYS A 160 27.84 17.17 19.40
C LYS A 160 28.17 17.60 17.97
N LEU A 161 27.18 18.01 17.17
CA LEU A 161 27.40 18.46 15.80
C LEU A 161 28.11 19.81 15.71
N GLU A 162 27.88 20.70 16.67
CA GLU A 162 28.56 22.00 16.81
C GLU A 162 29.93 21.91 17.49
N SER A 163 30.27 20.73 18.04
CA SER A 163 31.59 20.47 18.62
C SER A 163 32.64 20.33 17.52
N ALA A 164 33.90 20.64 17.86
CA ALA A 164 35.02 20.49 16.92
C ALA A 164 35.23 19.05 16.44
N ASP A 165 34.84 18.06 17.25
CA ASP A 165 34.97 16.63 16.96
C ASP A 165 33.85 16.11 16.04
N GLY A 166 32.71 16.80 15.99
CA GLY A 166 31.53 16.39 15.24
C GLY A 166 30.88 15.10 15.75
N MET A 167 30.07 14.46 14.91
CA MET A 167 29.37 13.22 15.21
C MET A 167 29.45 12.22 14.05
N PRO A 168 29.51 10.90 14.29
CA PRO A 168 29.41 9.91 13.23
C PRO A 168 28.11 10.07 12.44
N TRP A 169 28.17 9.96 11.11
CA TRP A 169 26.99 9.97 10.23
C TRP A 169 25.92 8.98 10.71
N TYR A 170 26.37 7.77 11.06
CA TYR A 170 25.50 6.71 11.58
C TYR A 170 24.75 7.13 12.84
N GLY A 171 25.32 7.99 13.69
CA GLY A 171 24.67 8.48 14.89
C GLY A 171 23.47 9.35 14.58
N VAL A 172 23.60 10.27 13.61
CA VAL A 172 22.49 11.11 13.13
C VAL A 172 21.45 10.27 12.40
N GLN A 173 21.89 9.34 11.55
CA GLN A 173 21.01 8.39 10.86
C GLN A 173 20.19 7.56 11.87
N GLN A 174 20.83 7.01 12.90
CA GLN A 174 20.16 6.19 13.91
C GLN A 174 19.11 7.01 14.66
N PHE A 175 19.45 8.24 15.07
CA PHE A 175 18.50 9.12 15.72
C PHE A 175 17.27 9.37 14.85
N LEU A 176 17.44 9.75 13.57
CA LEU A 176 16.32 9.97 12.67
C LEU A 176 15.51 8.70 12.46
N MET A 177 16.19 7.55 12.37
CA MET A 177 15.56 6.25 12.21
C MET A 177 14.60 5.94 13.36
N ASP A 178 14.95 6.27 14.60
CA ASP A 178 14.13 6.01 15.80
C ASP A 178 12.76 6.74 15.76
N TYR A 179 12.64 7.83 15.00
CA TYR A 179 11.38 8.56 14.79
C TYR A 179 10.58 8.09 13.56
N LEU A 180 11.10 7.16 12.77
CA LEU A 180 10.37 6.57 11.64
C LEU A 180 9.51 5.38 12.10
N PRO A 181 8.35 5.13 11.46
CA PRO A 181 7.52 3.96 11.75
C PRO A 181 8.29 2.64 11.60
N GLU A 182 8.06 1.69 12.52
CA GLU A 182 8.74 0.38 12.49
C GLU A 182 8.44 -0.43 11.22
N HIS A 183 7.24 -0.29 10.67
CA HIS A 183 6.78 -0.99 9.47
C HIS A 183 7.09 -0.25 8.17
N LEU A 184 7.85 0.85 8.21
CA LEU A 184 8.27 1.56 7.01
C LEU A 184 9.25 0.68 6.21
N GLU A 185 8.91 0.40 4.96
CA GLU A 185 9.81 -0.28 4.03
C GLU A 185 11.09 0.53 3.85
N ASP A 186 12.24 -0.14 3.80
CA ASP A 186 13.55 0.50 3.66
C ASP A 186 13.86 1.61 4.67
N ARG A 187 13.32 1.52 5.91
CA ARG A 187 13.51 2.51 7.00
C ARG A 187 14.96 3.00 7.16
N ARG A 188 15.95 2.11 7.00
CA ARG A 188 17.37 2.45 7.09
C ARG A 188 17.83 3.36 5.95
N GLN A 189 17.42 3.07 4.72
CA GLN A 189 17.75 3.87 3.53
C GLN A 189 17.01 5.21 3.58
N PHE A 190 15.76 5.20 4.03
CA PHE A 190 14.99 6.42 4.24
C PHE A 190 15.67 7.34 5.25
N ALA A 191 16.08 6.81 6.42
CA ALA A 191 16.83 7.56 7.41
C ALA A 191 18.15 8.12 6.86
N TYR A 192 18.87 7.35 6.04
CA TYR A 192 20.10 7.80 5.39
C TYR A 192 19.85 9.02 4.48
N ASN A 193 18.79 8.96 3.65
CA ASN A 193 18.40 10.05 2.76
C ASN A 193 17.84 11.27 3.52
N LEU A 194 17.34 11.07 4.73
CA LEU A 194 16.80 12.14 5.58
C LEU A 194 17.90 12.95 6.27
N VAL A 195 19.11 12.41 6.46
CA VAL A 195 20.23 13.13 7.11
C VAL A 195 20.55 14.47 6.42
N PRO A 196 20.81 14.54 5.09
CA PRO A 196 21.04 15.83 4.43
C PRO A 196 19.86 16.79 4.54
N LYS A 197 18.62 16.28 4.45
CA LYS A 197 17.40 17.10 4.58
C LYS A 197 17.31 17.73 5.96
N ALA A 198 17.52 16.93 7.01
CA ALA A 198 17.48 17.38 8.40
C ALA A 198 18.62 18.37 8.70
N MET A 199 19.83 18.09 8.25
CA MET A 199 20.97 19.00 8.41
C MET A 199 20.74 20.33 7.69
N ASN A 200 20.24 20.30 6.45
CA ASN A 200 19.93 21.50 5.69
C ASN A 200 18.78 22.33 6.32
N ALA A 201 17.78 21.67 6.88
CA ALA A 201 16.66 22.33 7.55
C ALA A 201 17.07 23.02 8.86
N VAL A 202 18.01 22.44 9.62
CA VAL A 202 18.40 22.94 10.95
C VAL A 202 19.59 23.91 10.91
N PHE A 203 20.62 23.61 10.10
CA PHE A 203 21.87 24.37 10.09
C PHE A 203 22.06 25.19 8.82
N GLY A 204 21.36 24.84 7.72
CA GLY A 204 21.49 25.51 6.42
C GLY A 204 22.24 24.65 5.39
N ALA A 205 22.46 25.20 4.19
CA ALA A 205 22.96 24.42 3.06
C ALA A 205 24.42 23.96 3.21
N GLN A 206 24.69 22.70 2.86
CA GLN A 206 26.03 22.18 2.61
C GLN A 206 26.67 22.85 1.37
N PRO A 207 27.99 23.13 1.34
CA PRO A 207 28.98 22.91 2.39
C PRO A 207 29.21 24.12 3.31
N ALA A 208 28.47 25.22 3.14
CA ALA A 208 28.73 26.46 3.88
C ALA A 208 28.45 26.30 5.38
N ALA A 209 27.30 25.70 5.74
CA ALA A 209 26.87 25.60 7.13
C ALA A 209 27.35 24.33 7.86
N TRP A 210 27.60 23.24 7.13
CA TRP A 210 28.03 21.97 7.70
C TRP A 210 28.76 21.16 6.63
N GLU A 211 29.58 20.22 7.06
CA GLU A 211 30.35 19.38 6.17
C GLU A 211 30.42 17.92 6.64
N THR A 212 30.76 17.04 5.70
CA THR A 212 31.06 15.64 5.96
C THR A 212 32.55 15.39 5.78
N PHE A 213 33.20 14.74 6.73
CA PHE A 213 34.62 14.41 6.66
C PHE A 213 34.87 12.96 7.07
N LYS A 214 35.99 12.38 6.64
CA LYS A 214 36.42 11.06 7.14
C LYS A 214 37.20 11.24 8.43
N ASN A 215 36.75 10.61 9.51
CA ASN A 215 37.43 10.71 10.78
C ASN A 215 38.76 9.91 10.75
N PRO A 216 39.91 10.51 11.13
CA PRO A 216 41.22 9.87 11.03
C PRO A 216 41.38 8.63 11.92
N THR A 217 40.69 8.61 13.06
CA THR A 217 40.78 7.55 14.07
C THR A 217 39.91 6.34 13.73
N THR A 218 38.74 6.58 13.13
CA THR A 218 37.76 5.50 12.86
C THR A 218 37.62 5.13 11.38
N GLY A 219 38.12 5.96 10.45
CA GLY A 219 37.97 5.79 9.01
C GLY A 219 36.53 5.97 8.49
N LYS A 220 35.57 6.26 9.37
CA LYS A 220 34.14 6.41 9.04
C LYS A 220 33.80 7.85 8.66
N THR A 221 32.66 8.03 7.99
CA THR A 221 32.10 9.36 7.66
C THR A 221 31.48 10.00 8.90
N TRP A 222 31.91 11.23 9.20
CA TRP A 222 31.43 12.06 10.30
C TRP A 222 30.89 13.38 9.74
N ILE A 223 30.07 14.05 10.56
CA ILE A 223 29.39 15.29 10.25
C ILE A 223 29.76 16.31 11.31
N ARG A 224 30.06 17.55 10.91
CA ARG A 224 30.20 18.70 11.81
C ARG A 224 29.60 19.95 11.19
N VAL A 225 29.20 20.89 12.05
CA VAL A 225 28.71 22.22 11.66
C VAL A 225 29.90 23.16 11.55
N ASN A 226 29.94 23.94 10.47
CA ASN A 226 30.94 24.97 10.27
C ASN A 226 30.51 26.21 11.07
N LYS A 227 31.36 26.66 12.00
CA LYS A 227 31.19 27.93 12.71
C LYS A 227 31.98 29.03 12.02
#